data_AF-A0A5C3KIT7-F1
#
_entry.id   AF-A0A5C3KIT7-F1
#
_cell.length_a   1.000
_cell.length_b   1.000
_cell.length_c   1.000
_cell.angle_alpha   90.00
_cell.angle_beta   90.00
_cell.angle_gamma   90.00
#
_symmetry.space_group_name_H-M   'P 1'
#
loop_
_entity.id
_entity.type
_entity.pdbx_description
1 polymer ?
#
loop_
_entity_poly.entity_id
_entity_poly.type
_entity_poly.pdbx_seq_one_letter_code
_entity_poly.pdbx_strand_id
1 'polypeptide(L)'
;TFLLDTEPKTKTEAVLVAALQELHAETQGLKQCMVELQASNVLNETYCNKLHFQLAMKEEKAKNKGQRRGKLMGDGLPRMLTGDEFYERVVQFTEWQK
;
A
#
# COMPACT_ATOMS: atom_id res chain seq x y z
N THR A 1 25.95 -19.67 -22.00
CA THR A 1 26.41 -18.77 -23.08
C THR A 1 27.30 -19.46 -24.09
N PHE A 2 27.79 -20.69 -23.87
CA PHE A 2 28.67 -21.41 -24.81
C PHE A 2 28.27 -21.36 -26.30
N LEU A 3 26.97 -21.41 -26.62
CA LEU A 3 26.44 -21.32 -27.99
C LEU A 3 26.49 -19.92 -28.63
N LEU A 4 26.58 -18.86 -27.83
CA LEU A 4 26.76 -17.49 -28.32
C LEU A 4 28.21 -17.20 -28.70
N ASP A 5 29.14 -17.93 -28.09
CA ASP A 5 30.59 -17.75 -28.23
C ASP A 5 31.20 -18.65 -29.33
N THR A 6 30.41 -19.57 -29.89
CA THR A 6 30.85 -20.49 -30.95
C THR A 6 30.82 -19.83 -32.32
N GLU A 7 31.91 -19.96 -33.08
CA GLU A 7 31.95 -19.54 -34.48
C GLU A 7 31.04 -20.43 -35.35
N PRO A 8 30.07 -19.85 -36.08
CA PRO A 8 29.19 -20.60 -36.95
C PRO A 8 29.96 -21.12 -38.18
N LYS A 9 29.77 -22.40 -38.51
CA LYS A 9 30.42 -23.06 -39.65
C LYS A 9 29.55 -23.01 -40.90
N THR A 10 28.24 -22.87 -40.73
CA THR A 10 27.26 -22.81 -41.82
C THR A 10 26.49 -21.48 -41.82
N LYS A 11 25.96 -21.09 -42.99
CA LYS A 11 25.15 -19.86 -43.11
C LYS A 11 23.89 -19.91 -42.24
N THR A 12 23.29 -21.09 -42.11
CA THR A 12 22.12 -21.33 -41.24
C THR A 12 22.46 -21.16 -39.77
N GLU A 13 23.61 -21.67 -39.32
CA GLU A 13 24.09 -21.44 -37.95
C GLU A 13 24.31 -19.95 -37.68
N ALA A 14 24.88 -19.21 -38.63
CA ALA A 14 25.10 -17.77 -38.47
C ALA A 14 23.78 -17.00 -38.25
N VAL A 15 22.73 -17.34 -38.99
CA VAL A 15 21.39 -16.74 -38.82
C VAL A 15 20.80 -17.10 -37.45
N LEU A 16 20.93 -18.35 -37.02
CA LEU A 16 20.42 -18.81 -35.73
C LEU A 16 21.16 -18.16 -34.56
N VAL A 17 22.48 -18.02 -34.64
CA VAL A 17 23.29 -17.35 -33.62
C VAL A 17 22.91 -15.87 -33.51
N ALA A 18 22.69 -15.19 -34.63
CA ALA A 18 22.22 -13.80 -34.63
C ALA A 18 20.84 -13.66 -33.95
N ALA A 19 19.88 -14.51 -34.30
CA ALA A 19 18.55 -14.53 -33.66
C ALA A 19 18.64 -14.85 -32.15
N LEU A 20 19.55 -15.75 -31.75
CA LEU A 20 19.77 -16.12 -30.36
C LEU A 20 20.40 -14.97 -29.57
N GLN A 21 21.33 -14.22 -30.16
CA GLN A 21 21.92 -13.02 -29.56
C GLN A 21 20.87 -11.95 -29.29
N GLU A 22 20.00 -11.69 -30.27
CA GLU A 22 18.90 -10.72 -30.14
C GLU A 22 17.94 -11.12 -29.02
N LEU A 23 17.43 -12.37 -29.06
CA LEU A 23 16.52 -12.87 -28.04
C LEU A 23 17.15 -12.90 -26.65
N HIS A 24 18.44 -13.24 -26.56
CA HIS A 24 19.16 -13.23 -25.30
C HIS A 24 19.26 -11.80 -24.73
N ALA A 25 19.60 -10.81 -25.56
CA ALA A 25 19.66 -9.41 -25.14
C ALA A 25 18.30 -8.92 -24.64
N GLU A 26 17.22 -9.22 -25.37
CA GLU A 26 15.85 -8.89 -24.96
C GLU A 26 15.49 -9.55 -23.62
N THR A 27 15.77 -10.84 -23.48
CA THR A 27 15.50 -11.60 -22.25
C THR A 27 16.26 -11.03 -21.05
N GLN A 28 17.50 -10.59 -21.23
CA GLN A 28 18.26 -9.94 -20.16
C GLN A 28 17.63 -8.60 -19.75
N GLY A 29 17.17 -7.81 -20.72
CA GLY A 29 16.42 -6.57 -20.45
C GLY A 29 15.12 -6.83 -19.67
N LEU A 30 14.35 -7.84 -20.07
CA LEU A 30 13.13 -8.24 -19.38
C LEU A 30 13.40 -8.73 -17.95
N LYS A 31 14.46 -9.51 -17.74
CA LYS A 31 14.86 -9.94 -16.39
C LYS A 31 15.19 -8.76 -15.49
N GLN A 32 15.92 -7.77 -16.00
CA GLN A 32 16.25 -6.57 -15.24
C GLN A 32 14.98 -5.80 -14.84
N CYS A 33 14.07 -5.57 -15.79
CA CYS A 33 12.79 -4.93 -15.54
C CYS A 33 11.95 -5.71 -14.50
N MET A 34 11.94 -7.04 -14.59
CA MET A 34 11.23 -7.90 -13.64
C MET A 34 11.78 -7.75 -12.22
N VAL A 35 13.10 -7.68 -12.04
CA VAL A 35 13.74 -7.48 -10.73
C VAL A 35 13.33 -6.15 -10.13
N GLU A 36 13.31 -5.08 -10.92
CA GLU A 36 12.88 -3.75 -10.48
C GLU A 36 11.41 -3.72 -10.07
N LEU A 37 10.54 -4.33 -10.89
CA LEU A 37 9.11 -4.50 -10.58
C LEU A 37 8.90 -5.30 -9.30
N GLN A 38 9.64 -6.39 -9.11
CA GLN A 38 9.54 -7.21 -7.91
C GLN A 38 9.97 -6.41 -6.67
N ALA A 39 11.07 -5.67 -6.76
CA ALA A 39 11.54 -4.81 -5.67
C ALA A 39 10.51 -3.73 -5.32
N SER A 40 9.92 -3.07 -6.33
CA SER A 40 8.85 -2.09 -6.14
C SER A 40 7.62 -2.71 -5.47
N ASN A 41 7.21 -3.90 -5.90
CA ASN A 41 6.05 -4.57 -5.34
C ASN A 41 6.23 -4.93 -3.86
N VAL A 42 7.41 -5.44 -3.47
CA VAL A 42 7.73 -5.72 -2.06
C VAL A 42 7.70 -4.45 -1.21
N LEU A 43 8.25 -3.35 -1.71
CA LEU A 43 8.19 -2.06 -1.02
C LEU A 43 6.76 -1.54 -0.89
N ASN A 44 5.95 -1.67 -1.94
CA ASN A 44 4.55 -1.27 -1.92
C ASN A 44 3.74 -2.12 -0.93
N GLU A 45 3.94 -3.43 -0.91
CA GLU A 45 3.27 -4.34 0.01
C GLU A 45 3.57 -3.97 1.47
N THR A 46 4.86 -3.79 1.80
CA THR A 46 5.26 -3.39 3.16
C THR A 46 4.69 -2.03 3.57
N TYR A 47 4.66 -1.07 2.65
CA TYR A 47 4.05 0.25 2.88
C TYR A 47 2.54 0.15 3.09
N CYS A 48 1.83 -0.54 2.21
CA CYS A 48 0.38 -0.74 2.31
C CYS A 48 0.00 -1.45 3.61
N ASN A 49 0.72 -2.51 3.99
CA ASN A 49 0.51 -3.20 5.26
C ASN A 49 0.66 -2.25 6.44
N LYS A 50 1.73 -1.44 6.48
CA LYS A 50 1.94 -0.43 7.52
C LYS A 50 0.80 0.59 7.57
N LEU A 51 0.35 1.06 6.41
CA LEU A 51 -0.77 2.02 6.32
C LEU A 51 -2.07 1.39 6.84
N HIS A 52 -2.38 0.16 6.44
CA HIS A 52 -3.55 -0.57 6.92
C HIS A 52 -3.55 -0.70 8.45
N PHE A 53 -2.44 -1.10 9.06
CA PHE A 53 -2.35 -1.16 10.52
C PHE A 53 -2.54 0.20 11.19
N GLN A 54 -1.98 1.27 10.63
CA GLN A 54 -2.16 2.61 11.16
C GLN A 54 -3.62 3.08 11.07
N LEU A 55 -4.30 2.79 9.96
CA LEU A 55 -5.70 3.11 9.76
C LEU A 55 -6.58 2.31 10.72
N ALA A 56 -6.41 0.99 10.81
CA ALA A 56 -7.13 0.15 11.75
C ALA A 56 -6.96 0.64 13.19
N MET A 57 -5.73 0.97 13.61
CA MET A 57 -5.48 1.52 14.95
C MET A 57 -6.15 2.88 15.17
N LYS A 58 -6.22 3.74 14.15
CA LYS A 58 -6.93 5.03 14.24
C LYS A 58 -8.43 4.82 14.33
N GLU A 59 -8.99 3.91 13.53
CA GLU A 59 -10.40 3.56 13.53
C GLU A 59 -10.84 2.96 14.86
N GLU A 60 -10.09 2.00 15.40
CA GLU A 60 -10.37 1.44 16.72
C GLU A 60 -10.30 2.50 17.82
N LYS A 61 -9.29 3.39 17.77
CA LYS A 61 -9.23 4.55 18.66
C LYS A 61 -10.41 5.50 18.46
N ALA A 62 -10.90 5.68 17.24
CA ALA A 62 -12.05 6.53 16.95
C ALA A 62 -13.36 5.91 17.45
N LYS A 63 -13.58 4.61 17.27
CA LYS A 63 -14.71 3.86 17.85
C LYS A 63 -14.71 3.95 19.36
N ASN A 64 -13.56 3.74 20.00
CA ASN A 64 -13.40 3.81 21.45
C ASN A 64 -13.49 5.25 21.99
N LYS A 65 -13.14 6.27 21.19
CA LYS A 65 -13.31 7.70 21.55
C LYS A 65 -14.72 8.22 21.29
N GLY A 66 -15.42 7.70 20.28
CA GLY A 66 -16.82 8.01 19.98
C GLY A 66 -17.79 7.52 21.06
N GLN A 67 -17.36 6.56 21.88
CA GLN A 67 -18.07 6.09 23.07
C GLN A 67 -17.58 6.72 24.39
N ARG A 68 -16.86 7.86 24.35
CA ARG A 68 -16.67 8.65 25.58
C ARG A 68 -17.98 9.31 25.96
N ARG A 69 -18.89 8.50 26.53
CA ARG A 69 -20.08 8.97 27.25
C ARG A 69 -19.62 10.07 28.20
N GLY A 70 -20.21 11.25 28.07
CA GLY A 70 -19.93 12.37 28.95
C GLY A 70 -18.75 13.28 28.58
N LYS A 71 -18.32 13.39 27.32
CA LYS A 71 -17.49 14.52 26.87
C LYS A 71 -18.27 15.39 25.87
N LEU A 72 -18.63 16.62 26.28
CA LEU A 72 -19.44 17.55 25.48
C LEU A 72 -18.81 17.82 24.09
N MET A 73 -17.48 17.95 24.07
CA MET A 73 -16.64 18.04 22.87
C MET A 73 -15.88 16.71 22.67
N GLY A 74 -16.49 15.77 21.96
CA GLY A 74 -15.94 14.42 21.73
C GLY A 74 -14.66 14.42 20.88
N ASP A 75 -14.69 15.09 19.73
CA ASP A 75 -13.59 15.17 18.74
C ASP A 75 -12.80 16.50 18.80
N GLY A 76 -13.29 17.50 19.55
CA GLY A 76 -12.65 18.81 19.68
C GLY A 76 -12.85 19.73 18.47
N LEU A 77 -13.67 19.31 17.50
CA LEU A 77 -14.04 20.12 16.35
C LEU A 77 -15.32 20.91 16.66
N PRO A 78 -15.40 22.20 16.31
CA PRO A 78 -16.64 22.96 16.45
C PRO A 78 -17.71 22.38 15.51
N ARG A 79 -18.87 22.01 16.08
CA ARG A 79 -20.07 21.65 15.34
C ARG A 79 -21.25 22.46 15.84
N MET A 80 -22.12 22.84 14.91
CA MET A 80 -23.44 23.37 15.25
C MET A 80 -24.33 22.19 15.62
N LEU A 81 -24.87 22.21 16.85
CA LEU A 81 -25.83 21.23 17.34
C LEU A 81 -27.23 21.85 17.33
N THR A 82 -28.24 21.01 17.13
CA THR A 82 -29.62 21.41 17.41
C THR A 82 -29.84 21.51 18.92
N GLY A 83 -30.89 22.24 19.34
CA GLY A 83 -31.18 22.44 20.77
C GLY A 83 -31.36 21.11 21.53
N ASP A 84 -32.04 20.16 20.91
CA ASP A 84 -32.31 18.83 21.49
C ASP A 84 -31.01 18.01 21.63
N GLU A 85 -30.18 17.98 20.59
CA GLU A 85 -28.87 17.30 20.63
C GLU A 85 -27.93 17.89 21.68
N PHE A 86 -27.98 19.22 21.88
CA PHE A 86 -27.20 19.87 22.93
C PHE A 86 -27.68 19.45 24.32
N TYR A 87 -28.99 19.48 24.55
CA TYR A 87 -29.59 19.11 25.83
C TYR A 87 -29.25 17.66 26.21
N GLU A 88 -29.45 16.71 25.29
CA GLU A 88 -29.12 15.30 25.51
C GLU A 88 -27.64 15.10 25.87
N ARG A 89 -26.72 15.80 25.20
CA ARG A 89 -25.29 15.71 25.52
C ARG A 89 -24.93 16.28 26.89
N VAL A 90 -25.60 17.35 27.34
CA VAL A 90 -25.38 17.92 28.67
C VAL A 90 -25.89 16.99 29.77
N VAL A 91 -27.04 16.33 29.56
CA VAL A 91 -27.57 15.32 30.47
C VAL A 91 -26.58 14.17 30.63
N GLN A 92 -26.12 13.59 29.51
CA GLN A 92 -25.12 12.51 29.53
C GLN A 92 -23.79 12.94 30.18
N PHE A 93 -23.37 14.20 30.01
CA PHE A 93 -22.17 14.76 30.66
C PHE A 93 -22.33 14.85 32.17
N THR A 94 -23.49 15.32 32.63
CA THR A 94 -23.78 15.51 34.06
C THR A 94 -23.92 14.16 34.78
N GLU A 95 -24.50 13.16 34.12
CA GLU A 95 -24.57 11.78 34.61
C GLU A 95 -23.18 11.14 34.72
N TRP A 96 -22.29 11.41 33.77
CA TRP A 96 -20.91 10.91 33.81
C TRP A 96 -20.04 11.54 34.90
N GLN A 97 -20.33 12.78 35.32
CA GLN A 97 -19.58 13.48 36.37
C GLN A 97 -19.99 13.10 37.81
N LYS A 98 -21.12 12.40 37.99
CA LYS A 98 -21.57 11.88 39.29
C LYS A 98 -20.90 10.54 39.60
#